data_AF-A0A2K3JR18-F1
#
_entry.id   AF-A0A2K3JR18-F1
#
_cell.length_a   1.000
_cell.length_b   1.000
_cell.length_c   1.000
_cell.angle_alpha   90.00
_cell.angle_beta   90.00
_cell.angle_gamma   90.00
#
_symmetry.space_group_name_H-M   'P 1'
#
loop_
_entity.id
_entity.type
_entity.pdbx_description
1 polymer ?
#
loop_
_entity_poly.entity_id
_entity_poly.type
_entity_poly.pdbx_seq_one_letter_code
_entity_poly.pdbx_strand_id
1 'polypeptide(L)'
;GSNFLSSDDSISLTDKNPSQNLQTLYHTARVFISTGRYSVLVNGISILSEFRPSNDVVLKEYILKIESNLLEILFRPFKSGFGFVNAVEVFTAPEDFVIDYGTRLVGPSGVEEYKNFSSQVLETIHRINVGGMKITPFNDTLWRTWIPDEDFLVFKEAAKHAVSTDIPNYQKGGATREIAPENVYMTAQQMNRENSSLASRFNITWNFPVARDGVLHLIRLHFCDIVSPSLNLLYFDVYIN
;
A
#
# COMPACT_ATOMS: atom_id res chain seq x y z
N GLY A 1 -5.25 -27.24 -13.29
CA GLY A 1 -3.83 -27.41 -12.93
C GLY A 1 -3.15 -26.10 -13.17
N SER A 2 -2.57 -25.49 -12.13
CA SER A 2 -1.78 -24.27 -12.23
C SER A 2 -0.31 -24.65 -12.21
N ASN A 3 0.41 -24.35 -13.27
CA ASN A 3 1.87 -24.42 -13.30
C ASN A 3 2.41 -23.04 -12.94
N PHE A 4 3.26 -22.96 -11.92
CA PHE A 4 4.12 -21.81 -11.68
C PHE A 4 5.32 -21.90 -12.62
N LEU A 5 5.82 -20.76 -13.12
CA LEU A 5 7.04 -20.69 -13.92
C LEU A 5 8.11 -19.90 -13.19
N SER A 6 9.33 -20.45 -13.18
CA SER A 6 10.56 -19.68 -13.03
C SER A 6 10.96 -19.10 -14.40
N SER A 7 11.83 -18.09 -14.42
CA SER A 7 12.20 -17.34 -15.63
C SER A 7 12.91 -18.17 -16.71
N ASP A 8 13.41 -19.37 -16.38
CA ASP A 8 14.24 -20.19 -17.27
C ASP A 8 13.57 -21.49 -17.74
N ASP A 9 12.29 -21.72 -17.42
CA ASP A 9 11.61 -22.97 -17.77
C ASP A 9 10.72 -22.84 -19.03
N SER A 10 10.97 -23.72 -20.01
CA SER A 10 10.09 -23.89 -21.17
C SER A 10 8.78 -24.59 -20.79
N ILE A 11 7.63 -24.10 -21.27
CA ILE A 11 6.36 -24.82 -21.18
C ILE A 11 6.15 -25.66 -22.44
N SER A 12 6.01 -26.97 -22.27
CA SER A 12 5.39 -27.83 -23.28
C SER A 12 3.89 -27.92 -23.02
N LEU A 13 3.08 -27.48 -23.99
CA LEU A 13 1.63 -27.70 -23.98
C LEU A 13 1.33 -28.97 -24.78
N THR A 14 0.82 -30.00 -24.10
CA THR A 14 0.41 -31.25 -24.73
C THR A 14 -1.10 -31.41 -24.58
N ASP A 15 -1.81 -31.67 -25.68
CA ASP A 15 -3.21 -32.08 -25.61
C ASP A 15 -3.29 -33.48 -24.97
N LYS A 16 -3.91 -33.56 -23.79
CA LYS A 16 -4.05 -34.81 -23.04
C LYS A 16 -5.22 -35.66 -23.48
N ASN A 17 -6.06 -35.17 -24.41
CA ASN A 17 -7.28 -35.88 -24.81
C ASN A 17 -7.51 -35.84 -26.34
N PRO A 18 -6.56 -36.39 -27.14
CA PRO A 18 -6.74 -36.44 -28.58
C PRO A 18 -7.89 -37.39 -28.93
N SER A 19 -8.92 -36.88 -29.62
CA SER A 19 -10.02 -37.72 -30.12
C SER A 19 -9.47 -38.74 -31.13
N GLN A 20 -9.49 -40.02 -30.78
CA GLN A 20 -8.82 -41.09 -31.54
C GLN A 20 -9.44 -41.38 -32.94
N ASN A 21 -10.59 -40.79 -33.27
CA ASN A 21 -11.39 -41.13 -34.47
C ASN A 21 -11.82 -39.93 -35.35
N LEU A 22 -11.24 -38.73 -35.17
CA LEU A 22 -11.55 -37.59 -36.05
C LEU A 22 -10.47 -37.39 -37.12
N GLN A 23 -10.87 -37.06 -38.36
CA GLN A 23 -9.97 -36.56 -39.40
C GLN A 23 -9.19 -35.36 -38.86
N THR A 24 -7.91 -35.23 -39.24
CA THR A 24 -6.96 -34.21 -38.76
C THR A 24 -7.64 -32.87 -38.42
N LEU A 25 -7.92 -32.63 -37.14
CA LEU A 25 -8.38 -31.32 -36.70
C LEU A 25 -7.19 -30.36 -36.73
N TYR A 26 -7.41 -29.18 -37.30
CA TYR A 26 -6.46 -28.07 -37.16
C TYR A 26 -6.37 -27.68 -35.70
N HIS A 27 -5.18 -27.79 -35.12
CA HIS A 27 -4.87 -27.20 -33.82
C HIS A 27 -4.41 -25.77 -34.08
N THR A 28 -5.02 -24.79 -33.40
CA THR A 28 -4.60 -23.39 -33.49
C THR A 28 -4.10 -22.95 -32.13
N ALA A 29 -2.90 -22.38 -32.10
CA ALA A 29 -2.35 -21.73 -30.92
C ALA A 29 -2.23 -20.23 -31.22
N ARG A 30 -2.58 -19.40 -30.23
CA ARG A 30 -2.31 -17.96 -30.28
C ARG A 30 -1.25 -17.66 -29.24
N VAL A 31 -0.12 -17.16 -29.71
CA VAL A 31 0.96 -16.66 -28.85
C VAL A 31 0.88 -15.14 -28.88
N PHE A 32 0.70 -14.53 -27.71
CA PHE A 32 0.70 -13.09 -27.57
C PHE A 32 2.10 -12.62 -27.19
N ILE A 33 2.66 -11.72 -27.99
CA ILE A 33 4.02 -11.17 -27.80
C ILE A 33 4.01 -9.70 -27.36
N SER A 34 2.84 -9.07 -27.31
CA SER A 34 2.68 -7.68 -26.86
C SER A 34 2.44 -7.62 -25.37
N THR A 35 2.70 -6.48 -24.74
CA THR A 35 2.21 -6.25 -23.37
C THR A 35 0.67 -6.24 -23.36
N GLY A 36 0.09 -6.91 -22.35
CA GLY A 36 -1.34 -6.89 -22.14
C GLY A 36 -1.82 -5.46 -21.84
N ARG A 37 -3.09 -5.18 -22.12
CA ARG A 37 -3.73 -3.94 -21.67
C ARG A 37 -5.10 -4.27 -21.15
N TYR A 38 -5.36 -4.00 -19.88
CA TYR A 38 -6.59 -4.44 -19.22
C TYR A 38 -6.96 -3.55 -18.05
N SER A 39 -8.23 -3.63 -17.65
CA SER A 39 -8.75 -3.03 -16.43
C SER A 39 -9.12 -4.12 -15.43
N VAL A 40 -9.13 -3.78 -14.15
CA VAL A 40 -9.60 -4.63 -13.07
C VAL A 40 -10.74 -3.91 -12.35
N LEU A 41 -11.85 -4.62 -12.19
CA LEU A 41 -13.01 -4.14 -11.46
C LEU A 41 -13.26 -5.04 -10.26
N VAL A 42 -13.63 -4.46 -9.13
CA VAL A 42 -14.09 -5.19 -7.95
C VAL A 42 -15.53 -4.79 -7.68
N ASN A 43 -16.46 -5.75 -7.74
CA ASN A 43 -17.91 -5.51 -7.65
C ASN A 43 -18.39 -4.36 -8.55
N GLY A 44 -17.84 -4.27 -9.77
CA GLY A 44 -18.16 -3.21 -10.74
C GLY A 44 -17.42 -1.88 -10.54
N ILE A 45 -16.65 -1.72 -9.44
CA ILE A 45 -15.82 -0.53 -9.19
C ILE A 45 -14.47 -0.72 -9.88
N SER A 46 -14.08 0.21 -10.77
CA SER A 46 -12.79 0.14 -11.46
C SER A 46 -11.65 0.53 -10.51
N ILE A 47 -10.83 -0.45 -10.11
CA ILE A 47 -9.65 -0.22 -9.25
C ILE A 47 -8.38 0.01 -10.08
N LEU A 48 -8.36 -0.50 -11.31
CA LEU A 48 -7.23 -0.37 -12.22
C LEU A 48 -7.77 -0.18 -13.63
N SER A 49 -7.33 0.88 -14.32
CA SER A 49 -7.89 1.27 -15.61
C SER A 49 -6.82 1.25 -16.69
N GLU A 50 -7.08 0.50 -17.77
CA GLU A 50 -6.25 0.47 -18.99
C GLU A 50 -4.75 0.22 -18.73
N PHE A 51 -4.46 -0.54 -17.67
CA PHE A 51 -3.12 -0.80 -17.17
C PHE A 51 -2.28 -1.53 -18.20
N ARG A 52 -1.02 -1.10 -18.29
CA ARG A 52 0.01 -1.67 -19.14
C ARG A 52 1.12 -2.16 -18.22
N PRO A 53 1.22 -3.47 -17.95
CA PRO A 53 2.32 -4.01 -17.16
C PRO A 53 3.66 -3.70 -17.84
N SER A 54 4.65 -3.32 -17.03
CA SER A 54 6.05 -3.28 -17.44
C SER A 54 6.66 -4.68 -17.36
N ASN A 55 7.95 -4.80 -17.66
CA ASN A 55 8.69 -6.05 -17.49
C ASN A 55 9.02 -6.35 -16.01
N ASP A 56 8.75 -5.40 -15.11
CA ASP A 56 9.02 -5.54 -13.69
C ASP A 56 7.83 -6.16 -12.96
N VAL A 57 8.11 -6.76 -11.80
CA VAL A 57 7.06 -7.20 -10.88
C VAL A 57 6.42 -5.97 -10.25
N VAL A 58 5.14 -5.75 -10.53
CA VAL A 58 4.36 -4.65 -9.98
C VAL A 58 3.34 -5.18 -8.98
N LEU A 59 3.42 -4.71 -7.74
CA LEU A 59 2.39 -4.91 -6.72
C LEU A 59 1.42 -3.71 -6.77
N LYS A 60 0.13 -4.01 -6.87
CA LYS A 60 -0.96 -3.03 -6.75
C LYS A 60 -1.83 -3.42 -5.56
N GLU A 61 -1.87 -2.56 -4.56
CA GLU A 61 -2.60 -2.81 -3.31
C GLU A 61 -3.73 -1.79 -3.18
N TYR A 62 -4.93 -2.30 -2.92
CA TYR A 62 -6.14 -1.50 -2.79
C TYR A 62 -6.87 -1.79 -1.49
N ILE A 63 -7.42 -0.75 -0.87
CA ILE A 63 -8.33 -0.83 0.27
C ILE A 63 -9.68 -0.30 -0.21
N LEU A 64 -10.73 -1.10 -0.03
CA LEU A 64 -12.08 -0.74 -0.41
C LEU A 64 -13.09 -1.41 0.51
N LYS A 65 -14.19 -0.70 0.79
CA LYS A 65 -15.32 -1.23 1.53
C LYS A 65 -16.27 -1.95 0.57
N ILE A 66 -16.64 -3.19 0.91
CA ILE A 66 -17.55 -4.00 0.09
C ILE A 66 -18.83 -4.29 0.88
N GLU A 67 -19.93 -3.71 0.42
CA GLU A 67 -21.26 -3.90 1.02
C GLU A 67 -22.01 -5.05 0.32
N SER A 68 -21.35 -6.19 0.20
CA SER A 68 -21.87 -7.39 -0.46
C SER A 68 -21.26 -8.64 0.15
N ASN A 69 -22.04 -9.72 0.19
CA ASN A 69 -21.55 -11.04 0.61
C ASN A 69 -20.72 -11.75 -0.48
N LEU A 70 -20.63 -11.17 -1.68
CA LEU A 70 -19.85 -11.67 -2.80
C LEU A 70 -18.78 -10.65 -3.19
N LEU A 71 -17.54 -11.12 -3.25
CA LEU A 71 -16.41 -10.43 -3.87
C LEU A 71 -16.23 -10.96 -5.30
N GLU A 72 -16.57 -10.13 -6.29
CA GLU A 72 -16.32 -10.38 -7.70
C GLU A 72 -15.13 -9.54 -8.16
N ILE A 73 -14.10 -10.18 -8.71
CA ILE A 73 -12.95 -9.52 -9.32
C ILE A 73 -12.98 -9.82 -10.82
N LEU A 74 -13.25 -8.79 -11.62
CA LEU A 74 -13.36 -8.89 -13.07
C LEU A 74 -12.12 -8.30 -13.76
N PHE A 75 -11.44 -9.13 -14.54
CA PHE A 75 -10.38 -8.69 -15.45
C PHE A 75 -10.96 -8.45 -16.84
N ARG A 76 -10.86 -7.21 -17.32
CA ARG A 76 -11.40 -6.80 -18.62
C ARG A 76 -10.28 -6.40 -19.57
N PRO A 77 -9.96 -7.23 -20.58
CA PRO A 77 -9.03 -6.85 -21.63
C PRO A 77 -9.50 -5.60 -22.37
N PHE A 78 -8.56 -4.75 -22.77
CA PHE A 78 -8.84 -3.59 -23.59
C PHE A 78 -8.89 -4.00 -25.07
N LYS A 79 -10.04 -3.78 -25.71
CA LYS A 79 -10.32 -4.19 -27.11
C LYS A 79 -10.05 -5.69 -27.32
N SER A 80 -9.45 -6.07 -28.46
CA SER A 80 -9.07 -7.43 -28.80
C SER A 80 -7.73 -7.87 -28.18
N GLY A 81 -7.26 -7.15 -27.14
CA GLY A 81 -6.04 -7.50 -26.41
C GLY A 81 -6.27 -8.61 -25.39
N PHE A 82 -5.35 -8.71 -24.45
CA PHE A 82 -5.42 -9.64 -23.32
C PHE A 82 -5.00 -8.94 -22.03
N GLY A 83 -5.33 -9.56 -20.90
CA GLY A 83 -4.84 -9.19 -19.58
C GLY A 83 -4.37 -10.44 -18.85
N PHE A 84 -3.42 -10.27 -17.95
CA PHE A 84 -2.93 -11.36 -17.11
C PHE A 84 -2.59 -10.83 -15.73
N VAL A 85 -2.69 -11.70 -14.74
CA VAL A 85 -2.29 -11.46 -13.37
C VAL A 85 -1.52 -12.68 -12.90
N ASN A 86 -0.45 -12.45 -12.13
CA ASN A 86 0.36 -13.54 -11.61
C ASN A 86 -0.26 -14.13 -10.33
N ALA A 87 -0.74 -13.26 -9.43
CA ALA A 87 -1.37 -13.64 -8.17
C ALA A 87 -2.40 -12.58 -7.76
N VAL A 88 -3.43 -13.02 -7.03
CA VAL A 88 -4.42 -12.17 -6.38
C VAL A 88 -4.50 -12.60 -4.93
N GLU A 89 -4.36 -11.65 -4.02
CA GLU A 89 -4.45 -11.85 -2.57
C GLU A 89 -5.61 -11.02 -2.03
N VAL A 90 -6.38 -11.61 -1.11
CA VAL A 90 -7.56 -10.99 -0.53
C VAL A 90 -7.48 -11.15 0.98
N PHE A 91 -7.50 -10.03 1.70
CA PHE A 91 -7.44 -9.98 3.15
C PHE A 91 -8.70 -9.32 3.71
N THR A 92 -9.21 -9.85 4.81
CA THR A 92 -10.28 -9.19 5.57
C THR A 92 -9.65 -8.23 6.57
N ALA A 93 -10.13 -7.00 6.62
CA ALA A 93 -9.72 -6.00 7.60
C ALA A 93 -10.90 -5.68 8.55
N PRO A 94 -10.62 -5.20 9.78
CA PRO A 94 -11.65 -4.73 10.70
C PRO A 94 -12.50 -3.58 10.12
N GLU A 95 -13.73 -3.43 10.62
CA GLU A 95 -14.66 -2.37 10.18
C GLU A 95 -14.10 -0.95 10.43
N ASP A 96 -13.31 -0.78 11.49
CA ASP A 96 -12.64 0.46 11.88
C ASP A 96 -11.27 0.66 11.22
N PHE A 97 -10.91 -0.15 10.22
CA PHE A 97 -9.64 0.00 9.50
C PHE A 97 -9.57 1.32 8.72
N VAL A 98 -10.70 1.80 8.20
CA VAL A 98 -10.85 3.12 7.57
C VAL A 98 -12.03 3.85 8.19
N ILE A 99 -11.74 4.84 9.02
CA ILE A 99 -12.76 5.66 9.70
C ILE A 99 -12.93 7.02 9.01
N ASP A 100 -14.18 7.48 8.94
CA ASP A 100 -14.52 8.84 8.49
C ASP A 100 -14.21 9.89 9.56
N TYR A 101 -14.40 9.50 10.82
CA TYR A 101 -14.25 10.41 11.95
C TYR A 101 -12.81 10.92 12.06
N GLY A 102 -12.65 12.24 12.09
CA GLY A 102 -11.35 12.89 12.23
C GLY A 102 -10.59 13.11 10.92
N THR A 103 -11.06 12.56 9.78
CA THR A 103 -10.44 12.85 8.49
C THR A 103 -10.61 14.33 8.12
N ARG A 104 -9.55 14.94 7.59
CA ARG A 104 -9.52 16.33 7.19
C ARG A 104 -9.02 16.47 5.77
N LEU A 105 -9.63 17.37 5.02
CA LEU A 105 -9.10 17.83 3.74
C LEU A 105 -8.21 19.04 4.01
N VAL A 106 -6.93 18.93 3.64
CA VAL A 106 -5.98 20.03 3.66
C VAL A 106 -5.88 20.57 2.25
N GLY A 107 -6.16 21.86 2.07
CA GLY A 107 -6.07 22.51 0.77
C GLY A 107 -5.78 24.00 0.86
N PRO A 108 -5.73 24.70 -0.27
CA PRO A 108 -5.39 26.12 -0.32
C PRO A 108 -6.34 27.02 0.49
N SER A 109 -7.59 26.59 0.68
CA SER A 109 -8.63 27.29 1.43
C SER A 109 -8.61 26.99 2.94
N GLY A 110 -7.68 26.16 3.42
CA GLY A 110 -7.56 25.77 4.83
C GLY A 110 -7.83 24.29 5.06
N VAL A 111 -8.23 23.98 6.30
CA VAL A 111 -8.49 22.62 6.77
C VAL A 111 -9.98 22.46 7.05
N GLU A 112 -10.62 21.51 6.39
CA GLU A 112 -12.05 21.22 6.56
C GLU A 112 -12.30 19.74 6.83
N GLU A 113 -13.49 19.42 7.36
CA GLU A 113 -13.90 18.03 7.56
C GLU A 113 -14.17 17.35 6.21
N TYR A 114 -13.57 16.18 5.99
CA TYR A 114 -13.81 15.39 4.79
C TYR A 114 -14.71 14.19 5.11
N LYS A 115 -15.89 14.16 4.50
CA LYS A 115 -16.94 13.16 4.78
C LYS A 115 -16.94 12.04 3.75
N ASN A 116 -17.48 10.87 4.12
CA ASN A 116 -17.63 9.70 3.26
C ASN A 116 -16.29 9.25 2.62
N PHE A 117 -15.24 9.30 3.42
CA PHE A 117 -13.91 8.82 3.07
C PHE A 117 -13.88 7.29 3.01
N SER A 118 -14.55 6.62 3.95
CA SER A 118 -14.61 5.16 4.08
C SER A 118 -15.22 4.45 2.87
N SER A 119 -15.99 5.15 2.04
CA SER A 119 -16.55 4.63 0.78
C SER A 119 -15.63 4.79 -0.43
N GLN A 120 -14.50 5.48 -0.29
CA GLN A 120 -13.53 5.66 -1.38
C GLN A 120 -12.67 4.41 -1.58
N VAL A 121 -12.21 4.19 -2.81
CA VAL A 121 -11.16 3.21 -3.10
C VAL A 121 -9.82 3.88 -2.86
N LEU A 122 -8.97 3.24 -2.05
CA LEU A 122 -7.64 3.74 -1.73
C LEU A 122 -6.59 2.83 -2.38
N GLU A 123 -5.69 3.41 -3.17
CA GLU A 123 -4.49 2.73 -3.63
C GLU A 123 -3.34 3.09 -2.68
N THR A 124 -2.65 2.08 -2.15
CA THR A 124 -1.48 2.31 -1.31
C THR A 124 -0.30 2.72 -2.18
N ILE A 125 0.19 3.96 -2.02
CA ILE A 125 1.37 4.46 -2.74
C ILE A 125 2.65 4.26 -1.91
N HIS A 126 2.61 4.64 -0.63
CA HIS A 126 3.72 4.52 0.31
C HIS A 126 3.25 3.93 1.63
N ARG A 127 4.08 3.08 2.24
CA ARG A 127 3.87 2.54 3.58
C ARG A 127 5.19 2.48 4.33
N ILE A 128 5.33 3.33 5.34
CA ILE A 128 6.62 3.70 5.89
C ILE A 128 6.72 3.32 7.36
N ASN A 129 7.79 2.62 7.75
CA ASN A 129 8.16 2.41 9.14
C ASN A 129 9.15 3.50 9.57
N VAL A 130 8.65 4.53 10.23
CA VAL A 130 9.43 5.73 10.57
C VAL A 130 10.43 5.43 11.69
N GLY A 131 11.72 5.67 11.43
CA GLY A 131 12.80 5.40 12.36
C GLY A 131 13.12 3.92 12.54
N GLY A 132 12.42 3.03 11.84
CA GLY A 132 12.52 1.58 11.99
C GLY A 132 13.04 0.86 10.76
N MET A 133 13.26 -0.45 10.91
CA MET A 133 13.70 -1.32 9.83
C MET A 133 12.52 -1.76 8.95
N LYS A 134 12.84 -2.34 7.78
CA LYS A 134 11.85 -2.94 6.88
C LYS A 134 11.06 -4.03 7.61
N ILE A 135 9.73 -3.97 7.52
CA ILE A 135 8.82 -5.02 7.98
C ILE A 135 8.32 -5.77 6.75
N THR A 136 8.46 -7.10 6.77
CA THR A 136 8.03 -7.99 5.68
C THR A 136 6.65 -8.56 5.96
N PRO A 137 5.98 -9.15 4.95
CA PRO A 137 4.66 -9.76 5.14
C PRO A 137 4.58 -10.77 6.29
N PHE A 138 5.66 -11.52 6.53
CA PHE A 138 5.75 -12.51 7.62
C PHE A 138 5.66 -11.90 9.02
N ASN A 139 6.00 -10.61 9.15
CA ASN A 139 6.00 -9.87 10.40
C ASN A 139 4.89 -8.81 10.45
N ASP A 140 3.91 -8.86 9.53
CA ASP A 140 2.76 -7.96 9.48
C ASP A 140 1.45 -8.75 9.57
N THR A 141 0.45 -8.17 10.23
CA THR A 141 -0.87 -8.78 10.47
C THR A 141 -1.73 -8.94 9.22
N LEU A 142 -1.48 -8.13 8.17
CA LEU A 142 -2.20 -8.14 6.90
C LEU A 142 -1.25 -8.34 5.72
N TRP A 143 -0.10 -8.99 5.96
CA TRP A 143 0.92 -9.30 4.94
C TRP A 143 1.46 -8.08 4.17
N ARG A 144 1.41 -6.92 4.80
CA ARG A 144 1.92 -5.67 4.23
C ARG A 144 3.44 -5.59 4.35
N THR A 145 4.05 -4.84 3.45
CA THR A 145 5.45 -4.43 3.59
C THR A 145 5.53 -2.98 4.05
N TRP A 146 6.30 -2.71 5.10
CA TRP A 146 6.64 -1.36 5.55
C TRP A 146 8.10 -1.10 5.25
N ILE A 147 8.41 -0.02 4.53
CA ILE A 147 9.79 0.33 4.16
C ILE A 147 10.35 1.41 5.11
N PRO A 148 11.67 1.47 5.36
CA PRO A 148 12.28 2.52 6.15
C PRO A 148 12.02 3.91 5.57
N ASP A 149 11.99 4.94 6.43
CA ASP A 149 11.76 6.33 6.04
C ASP A 149 13.01 7.06 5.52
N GLU A 150 14.18 6.46 5.69
CA GLU A 150 15.48 7.10 5.50
C GLU A 150 15.67 7.73 4.10
N ASP A 151 15.23 7.04 3.05
CA ASP A 151 15.35 7.53 1.66
C ASP A 151 14.37 8.66 1.33
N PHE A 152 13.40 8.91 2.20
CA PHE A 152 12.42 9.98 2.06
C PHE A 152 12.77 11.23 2.87
N LEU A 153 13.72 11.15 3.79
CA LEU A 153 14.19 12.30 4.57
C LEU A 153 14.94 13.30 3.68
N VAL A 154 14.49 14.56 3.67
CA VAL A 154 15.14 15.64 2.92
C VAL A 154 16.50 16.00 3.54
N PHE A 155 16.57 15.97 4.87
CA PHE A 155 17.80 16.23 5.62
C PHE A 155 17.89 15.27 6.79
N LYS A 156 18.70 14.22 6.64
CA LYS A 156 18.77 13.10 7.58
C LYS A 156 19.24 13.54 8.96
N GLU A 157 20.16 14.49 9.02
CA GLU A 157 20.78 15.00 10.23
C GLU A 157 19.81 15.75 11.15
N ALA A 158 18.66 16.19 10.63
CA ALA A 158 17.58 16.79 11.41
C ALA A 158 16.80 15.75 12.22
N ALA A 159 16.83 14.49 11.82
CA ALA A 159 16.14 13.39 12.49
C ALA A 159 17.09 12.59 13.38
N LYS A 160 16.59 12.10 14.50
CA LYS A 160 17.26 11.19 15.43
C LYS A 160 16.33 10.02 15.70
N HIS A 161 16.83 8.81 15.53
CA HIS A 161 16.05 7.60 15.80
C HIS A 161 15.68 7.51 17.28
N ALA A 162 14.45 7.11 17.55
CA ALA A 162 13.97 6.68 18.85
C ALA A 162 13.47 5.23 18.72
N VAL A 163 13.82 4.40 19.70
CA VAL A 163 13.45 2.99 19.73
C VAL A 163 13.02 2.64 21.14
N SER A 164 11.93 1.89 21.26
CA SER A 164 11.47 1.29 22.52
C SER A 164 11.48 -0.23 22.42
N THR A 165 11.69 -0.89 23.55
CA THR A 165 11.47 -2.33 23.71
C THR A 165 10.11 -2.66 24.31
N ASP A 166 9.36 -1.64 24.73
CA ASP A 166 8.06 -1.80 25.35
C ASP A 166 6.99 -2.09 24.31
N ILE A 167 6.07 -2.99 24.67
CA ILE A 167 4.93 -3.34 23.82
C ILE A 167 3.93 -2.18 23.85
N PRO A 168 3.43 -1.72 22.69
CA PRO A 168 2.42 -0.67 22.64
C PRO A 168 1.16 -1.03 23.43
N ASN A 169 0.72 -0.12 24.30
CA ASN A 169 -0.50 -0.26 25.06
C ASN A 169 -1.72 0.20 24.25
N TYR A 170 -2.25 -0.69 23.40
CA TYR A 170 -3.38 -0.42 22.52
C TYR A 170 -4.65 -0.05 23.32
N GLN A 171 -5.15 1.16 23.11
CA GLN A 171 -6.37 1.68 23.75
C GLN A 171 -7.60 1.44 22.88
N LYS A 172 -8.76 1.25 23.52
CA LYS A 172 -10.05 1.19 22.81
C LYS A 172 -10.29 2.48 22.03
N GLY A 173 -10.59 2.37 20.74
CA GLY A 173 -10.76 3.51 19.83
C GLY A 173 -9.46 4.15 19.34
N GLY A 174 -8.30 3.59 19.71
CA GLY A 174 -7.00 3.94 19.16
C GLY A 174 -6.56 2.96 18.07
N ALA A 175 -5.25 2.88 17.87
CA ALA A 175 -4.65 1.89 16.97
C ALA A 175 -4.93 0.45 17.42
N THR A 176 -4.89 -0.47 16.46
CA THR A 176 -4.88 -1.92 16.69
C THR A 176 -3.68 -2.56 15.96
N ARG A 177 -3.46 -3.86 16.17
CA ARG A 177 -2.42 -4.62 15.49
C ARG A 177 -2.69 -4.77 14.00
N GLU A 178 -3.96 -4.76 13.59
CA GLU A 178 -4.38 -4.79 12.19
C GLU A 178 -4.09 -3.43 11.52
N ILE A 179 -4.31 -2.31 12.23
CA ILE A 179 -3.98 -0.97 11.74
C ILE A 179 -2.48 -0.86 11.39
N ALA A 180 -1.59 -1.24 12.32
CA ALA A 180 -0.17 -1.40 12.06
C ALA A 180 0.45 -2.34 13.11
N PRO A 181 1.51 -3.10 12.76
CA PRO A 181 2.14 -4.03 13.69
C PRO A 181 2.96 -3.26 14.75
N GLU A 182 3.27 -3.91 15.89
CA GLU A 182 3.88 -3.26 17.06
C GLU A 182 5.17 -2.51 16.74
N ASN A 183 5.99 -3.14 15.90
CA ASN A 183 7.26 -2.64 15.38
C ASN A 183 7.17 -1.31 14.64
N VAL A 184 5.98 -0.88 14.18
CA VAL A 184 5.75 0.49 13.67
C VAL A 184 5.65 1.52 14.80
N TYR A 185 5.11 1.12 15.95
CA TYR A 185 4.92 1.98 17.12
C TYR A 185 6.10 1.94 18.09
N MET A 186 6.99 0.96 17.94
CA MET A 186 8.21 0.82 18.75
C MET A 186 9.39 1.63 18.20
N THR A 187 9.23 2.27 17.04
CA THR A 187 10.25 3.12 16.43
C THR A 187 9.66 4.46 16.02
N ALA A 188 10.47 5.52 16.08
CA ALA A 188 10.09 6.84 15.62
C ALA A 188 11.32 7.65 15.19
N GLN A 189 11.07 8.77 14.52
CA GLN A 189 12.04 9.84 14.36
C GLN A 189 11.65 11.01 15.28
N GLN A 190 12.62 11.53 16.01
CA GLN A 190 12.49 12.76 16.80
C GLN A 190 13.47 13.82 16.30
N MET A 191 13.19 15.10 16.61
CA MET A 191 14.07 16.20 16.22
C MET A 191 15.45 16.06 16.88
N ASN A 192 16.51 16.11 16.09
CA ASN A 192 17.89 15.99 16.58
C ASN A 192 18.41 17.30 17.20
N ARG A 193 17.83 17.72 18.33
CA ARG A 193 18.16 19.00 18.99
C ARG A 193 19.57 19.07 19.58
N GLU A 194 20.25 17.94 19.71
CA GLU A 194 21.63 17.85 20.20
C GLU A 194 22.65 18.20 19.11
N ASN A 195 22.23 18.22 17.84
CA ASN A 195 23.12 18.51 16.72
C ASN A 195 23.37 20.02 16.56
N SER A 196 24.57 20.46 16.96
CA SER A 196 24.98 21.87 16.92
C SER A 196 25.09 22.47 15.51
N SER A 197 25.10 21.64 14.46
CA SER A 197 25.10 22.12 13.06
C SER A 197 23.72 22.55 12.57
N LEU A 198 22.65 22.24 13.32
CA LEU A 198 21.30 22.64 12.98
C LEU A 198 20.99 24.04 13.48
N ALA A 199 20.13 24.75 12.73
CA ALA A 199 19.55 25.99 13.21
C ALA A 199 18.75 25.75 14.50
N SER A 200 18.55 26.79 15.31
CA SER A 200 17.72 26.69 16.53
C SER A 200 16.26 26.35 16.23
N ARG A 201 15.80 26.60 15.01
CA ARG A 201 14.47 26.25 14.50
C ARG A 201 14.63 25.54 13.17
N PHE A 202 14.16 24.30 13.11
CA PHE A 202 14.17 23.47 11.91
C PHE A 202 12.95 22.55 11.93
N ASN A 203 12.66 21.92 10.79
CA ASN A 203 11.66 20.87 10.67
C ASN A 203 12.36 19.55 10.31
N ILE A 204 11.79 18.43 10.72
CA ILE A 204 12.07 17.17 10.03
C ILE A 204 11.10 17.11 8.84
N THR A 205 11.65 16.89 7.65
CA THR A 205 10.87 16.93 6.40
C THR A 205 11.07 15.62 5.66
N TRP A 206 9.95 14.99 5.31
CA TRP A 206 9.92 13.85 4.38
C TRP A 206 9.35 14.30 3.05
N ASN A 207 9.89 13.78 1.96
CA ASN A 207 9.44 14.03 0.60
C ASN A 207 9.02 12.71 -0.06
N PHE A 208 7.72 12.54 -0.26
CA PHE A 208 7.15 11.34 -0.88
C PHE A 208 6.75 11.62 -2.33
N PRO A 209 7.36 10.95 -3.33
CA PRO A 209 6.96 11.12 -4.71
C PRO A 209 5.56 10.52 -4.94
N VAL A 210 4.64 11.34 -5.45
CA VAL A 210 3.25 10.95 -5.75
C VAL A 210 2.86 11.40 -7.17
N ALA A 211 1.79 10.83 -7.72
CA ALA A 211 1.29 11.20 -9.04
C ALA A 211 0.80 12.66 -9.04
N ARG A 212 1.07 13.40 -10.13
CA ARG A 212 0.85 14.86 -10.19
C ARG A 212 -0.56 15.28 -10.62
N ASP A 213 -1.48 14.33 -10.79
CA ASP A 213 -2.68 14.52 -11.61
C ASP A 213 -3.95 14.86 -10.81
N GLY A 214 -3.91 15.87 -9.94
CA GLY A 214 -5.11 16.40 -9.27
C GLY A 214 -5.88 15.38 -8.41
N VAL A 215 -5.23 14.28 -8.05
CA VAL A 215 -5.81 13.22 -7.21
C VAL A 215 -5.63 13.59 -5.75
N LEU A 216 -6.67 13.35 -4.93
CA LEU A 216 -6.56 13.49 -3.48
C LEU A 216 -5.69 12.37 -2.91
N HIS A 217 -4.83 12.73 -1.95
CA HIS A 217 -4.00 11.76 -1.24
C HIS A 217 -4.40 11.68 0.23
N LEU A 218 -4.61 10.46 0.71
CA LEU A 218 -4.74 10.21 2.14
C LEU A 218 -3.35 10.12 2.75
N ILE A 219 -3.12 10.90 3.81
CA ILE A 219 -1.96 10.74 4.69
C ILE A 219 -2.48 10.23 6.03
N ARG A 220 -2.08 9.01 6.41
CA ARG A 220 -2.34 8.43 7.73
C ARG A 220 -1.04 8.44 8.53
N LEU A 221 -1.01 9.24 9.59
CA LEU A 221 0.13 9.33 10.50
C LEU A 221 -0.09 8.40 11.71
N HIS A 222 0.93 7.62 12.04
CA HIS A 222 0.93 6.71 13.18
C HIS A 222 1.79 7.31 14.29
N PHE A 223 1.25 7.40 15.50
CA PHE A 223 1.96 7.96 16.65
C PHE A 223 1.92 7.00 17.83
N CYS A 224 3.06 6.85 18.50
CA CYS A 224 3.21 6.28 19.83
C CYS A 224 4.29 7.08 20.54
N ASP A 225 3.98 7.62 21.72
CA ASP A 225 4.95 8.40 22.47
C ASP A 225 5.93 7.47 23.19
N ILE A 226 7.12 7.35 22.62
CA ILE A 226 8.24 6.55 23.14
C ILE A 226 9.44 7.42 23.56
N VAL A 227 9.27 8.75 23.57
CA VAL A 227 10.35 9.73 23.79
C VAL A 227 10.10 10.57 25.03
N SER A 228 8.85 10.92 25.32
CA SER A 228 8.54 11.80 26.44
C SER A 228 8.75 11.09 27.78
N PRO A 229 9.39 11.75 28.76
CA PRO A 229 9.53 11.19 30.11
C PRO A 229 8.22 11.23 30.91
N SER A 230 7.22 12.00 30.46
CA SER A 230 5.89 12.04 31.09
C SER A 230 4.83 12.58 30.12
N LEU A 231 3.56 12.41 30.47
CA LEU A 231 2.42 12.90 29.69
C LEU A 231 2.48 14.42 29.49
N ASN A 232 1.99 14.88 28.34
CA ASN A 232 1.81 16.30 28.02
C ASN A 232 3.11 17.12 27.92
N LEU A 233 4.24 16.49 27.57
CA LEU A 233 5.51 17.19 27.34
C LEU A 233 5.89 17.36 25.86
N LEU A 234 5.28 16.57 24.96
CA LEU A 234 5.57 16.59 23.54
C LEU A 234 4.43 17.24 22.77
N TYR A 235 4.72 18.41 22.20
CA TYR A 235 3.85 19.12 21.26
C TYR A 235 4.65 19.47 20.02
N PHE A 236 4.03 19.31 18.87
CA PHE A 236 4.62 19.65 17.58
C PHE A 236 3.51 19.97 16.59
N ASP A 237 3.87 20.78 15.61
CA ASP A 237 3.01 21.09 14.47
C ASP A 237 3.31 20.14 13.32
N VAL A 238 2.28 19.79 12.56
CA VAL A 238 2.39 19.00 11.33
C VAL A 238 1.98 19.87 10.16
N TYR A 239 2.83 19.91 9.14
CA TYR A 239 2.62 20.65 7.91
C TYR A 239 2.51 19.66 6.75
N ILE A 240 1.50 19.84 5.91
CA ILE A 240 1.23 19.04 4.71
C ILE A 240 1.02 20.03 3.56
N ASN A 241 1.61 19.72 2.40
CA ASN A 241 1.51 20.53 1.19
C ASN A 241 0.25 20.24 0.39
#